data_AF-A0A9D0Y4C0-F1
#
_entry.id   AF-A0A9D0Y4C0-F1
#
_cell.length_a   1.000
_cell.length_b   1.000
_cell.length_c   1.000
_cell.angle_alpha   90.00
_cell.angle_beta   90.00
_cell.angle_gamma   90.00
#
_symmetry.space_group_name_H-M   'P 1'
#
loop_
_entity.id
_entity.type
_entity.pdbx_description
1 polymer ?
#
loop_
_entity_poly.entity_id
_entity_poly.type
_entity_poly.pdbx_seq_one_letter_code
_entity_poly.pdbx_strand_id
1 'polypeptide(L)'
;SKAYEQVQHNISILRPGMSFMDMTNEALEYPENEYRHYSLQYHGVGLCDEYPAIPFTWELNELSYDGILQPGMVLCVESYVGRRDGGPGAKLEEQVLITETGYEVLSKYPFEKHLLR
;
A
#
# COMPACT_ATOMS: atom_id res chain seq x y z
N SER A 1 7.12 -7.70 11.72
CA SER A 1 6.36 -8.64 10.87
C SER A 1 6.42 -8.20 9.41
N LYS A 2 6.27 -9.13 8.45
CA LYS A 2 6.34 -8.82 7.00
C LYS A 2 5.28 -7.82 6.52
N ALA A 3 4.02 -8.01 6.95
CA ALA A 3 2.96 -7.07 6.60
C ALA A 3 3.23 -5.64 7.13
N TYR A 4 3.82 -5.54 8.33
CA TYR A 4 4.20 -4.25 8.89
C TYR A 4 5.35 -3.61 8.11
N GLU A 5 6.37 -4.38 7.75
CA GLU A 5 7.48 -3.88 6.90
C GLU A 5 6.95 -3.37 5.56
N GLN A 6 6.08 -4.12 4.89
CA GLN A 6 5.46 -3.72 3.63
C GLN A 6 4.67 -2.42 3.75
N VAL A 7 3.74 -2.32 4.71
CA VAL A 7 2.94 -1.10 4.84
C VAL A 7 3.82 0.11 5.18
N GLN A 8 4.81 -0.03 6.06
CA GLN A 8 5.69 1.09 6.44
C GLN A 8 6.60 1.53 5.29
N HIS A 9 7.18 0.58 4.54
CA HIS A 9 7.98 0.91 3.35
C HIS A 9 7.14 1.62 2.30
N ASN A 10 5.97 1.07 1.98
CA ASN A 10 5.06 1.60 0.97
C ASN A 10 4.54 3.00 1.33
N ILE A 11 4.29 3.27 2.61
CA ILE A 11 4.00 4.64 3.09
C ILE A 11 5.21 5.56 2.87
N SER A 12 6.42 5.09 3.21
CA SER A 12 7.62 5.93 3.26
C SER A 12 8.07 6.51 1.92
N ILE A 13 7.69 5.86 0.81
CA ILE A 13 8.03 6.30 -0.55
C ILE A 13 7.08 7.36 -1.10
N LEU A 14 5.89 7.54 -0.49
CA LEU A 14 4.85 8.42 -1.01
C LEU A 14 5.28 9.89 -0.98
N ARG A 15 5.14 10.55 -2.12
CA ARG A 15 5.51 11.97 -2.28
C ARG A 15 4.72 12.59 -3.43
N PRO A 16 4.36 13.88 -3.33
CA PRO A 16 3.72 14.58 -4.44
C PRO A 16 4.61 14.54 -5.68
N GLY A 17 3.98 14.38 -6.85
CA GLY A 17 4.67 14.29 -8.15
C GLY A 17 5.10 12.88 -8.57
N MET A 18 4.97 11.88 -7.69
CA MET A 18 5.22 10.47 -8.03
C MET A 18 4.16 9.97 -9.01
N SER A 19 4.55 9.25 -10.06
CA SER A 19 3.57 8.61 -10.93
C SER A 19 2.98 7.36 -10.30
N PHE A 20 1.78 6.96 -10.73
CA PHE A 20 1.15 5.70 -10.29
C PHE A 20 1.96 4.46 -10.70
N MET A 21 2.70 4.58 -11.81
CA MET A 21 3.67 3.57 -12.23
C MET A 21 4.87 3.51 -11.27
N ASP A 22 5.41 4.65 -10.85
CA ASP A 22 6.49 4.68 -9.85
C ASP A 22 6.01 4.08 -8.52
N MET A 23 4.77 4.39 -8.10
CA MET A 23 4.18 3.81 -6.88
C MET A 23 4.14 2.28 -6.93
N THR A 24 3.79 1.71 -8.08
CA THR A 24 3.75 0.25 -8.26
C THR A 24 5.17 -0.35 -8.21
N ASN A 25 6.13 0.28 -8.88
CA ASN A 25 7.49 -0.24 -9.02
C ASN A 25 8.39 -0.03 -7.79
N GLU A 26 8.18 1.03 -7.00
CA GLU A 26 8.99 1.33 -5.82
C GLU A 26 8.46 0.64 -4.54
N ALA A 27 7.24 0.11 -4.58
CA ALA A 27 6.63 -0.56 -3.44
C ALA A 27 7.30 -1.91 -3.12
N LEU A 28 7.28 -2.28 -1.84
CA LEU A 28 7.82 -3.55 -1.37
C LEU A 28 6.85 -4.68 -1.70
N GLU A 29 7.33 -5.65 -2.46
CA GLU A 29 6.61 -6.87 -2.79
C GLU A 29 7.34 -8.09 -2.23
N TYR A 30 6.61 -9.02 -1.62
CA TYR A 30 7.13 -10.36 -1.34
C TYR A 30 6.81 -11.30 -2.50
N PRO A 31 7.58 -12.38 -2.71
CA PRO A 31 7.38 -13.27 -3.85
C PRO A 31 5.97 -13.87 -3.90
N GLU A 32 5.27 -13.65 -5.02
CA GLU A 32 3.89 -14.07 -5.23
C GLU A 32 3.70 -15.59 -5.12
N ASN A 33 4.73 -16.38 -5.42
CA ASN A 33 4.73 -17.83 -5.33
C ASN A 33 4.90 -18.36 -3.89
N GLU A 34 5.38 -17.53 -2.95
CA GLU A 34 5.58 -17.90 -1.54
C GLU A 34 4.48 -17.33 -0.63
N TYR A 35 3.95 -16.15 -0.98
CA TYR A 35 3.00 -15.40 -0.16
C TYR A 35 1.68 -15.17 -0.90
N ARG A 36 0.61 -15.07 -0.11
CA ARG A 36 -0.67 -14.50 -0.52
C ARG A 36 -0.62 -13.01 -0.23
N HIS A 37 -1.25 -12.23 -1.10
CA HIS A 37 -1.24 -10.78 -1.10
C HIS A 37 -2.65 -10.22 -1.05
N TYR A 38 -2.76 -8.92 -0.80
CA TYR A 38 -4.01 -8.20 -1.00
C TYR A 38 -4.24 -7.96 -2.50
N SER A 39 -5.41 -7.47 -2.88
CA SER A 39 -5.74 -7.22 -4.31
C SER A 39 -5.00 -6.02 -4.90
N LEU A 40 -4.63 -5.05 -4.07
CA LEU A 40 -3.95 -3.81 -4.47
C LEU A 40 -2.89 -3.43 -3.43
N GLN A 41 -1.93 -2.61 -3.85
CA GLN A 41 -0.95 -1.99 -2.95
C GLN A 41 -1.47 -0.69 -2.35
N TYR A 42 -2.25 0.07 -3.13
CA TYR A 42 -2.86 1.32 -2.70
C TYR A 42 -4.25 1.48 -3.34
N HIS A 43 -5.15 2.17 -2.65
CA HIS A 43 -6.31 2.76 -3.30
C HIS A 43 -6.64 4.14 -2.74
N GLY A 44 -7.32 4.97 -3.53
CA GLY A 44 -7.86 6.25 -3.06
C GLY A 44 -9.00 6.04 -2.06
N VAL A 45 -9.19 7.01 -1.18
CA VAL A 45 -10.32 6.99 -0.23
C VAL A 45 -10.88 8.39 0.00
N GLY A 46 -12.22 8.47 0.03
CA GLY A 46 -12.98 9.68 0.28
C GLY A 46 -14.29 9.37 0.99
N LEU A 47 -15.41 9.32 0.25
CA LEU A 47 -16.70 8.86 0.78
C LEU A 47 -16.81 7.33 0.85
N CYS A 48 -16.00 6.64 0.06
CA CYS A 48 -15.79 5.20 0.02
C CYS A 48 -14.39 4.92 -0.57
N ASP A 49 -14.13 3.68 -0.98
CA ASP A 49 -13.01 3.37 -1.86
C ASP A 49 -13.17 4.16 -3.16
N GLU A 50 -12.12 4.87 -3.55
CA GLU A 50 -12.11 5.80 -4.67
C GLU A 50 -10.86 5.57 -5.55
N TYR A 51 -10.83 6.23 -6.70
CA TYR A 51 -9.66 6.27 -7.56
C TYR A 51 -8.47 6.97 -6.84
N PRO A 52 -7.22 6.52 -7.05
CA PRO A 52 -6.78 5.46 -7.96
C PRO A 52 -6.81 4.07 -7.32
N ALA A 53 -6.65 3.02 -8.14
CA ALA A 53 -6.37 1.65 -7.66
C ALA A 53 -5.00 1.21 -8.19
N ILE A 54 -4.03 1.03 -7.30
CA ILE A 54 -2.63 0.81 -7.67
C ILE A 54 -2.27 -0.66 -7.42
N PRO A 55 -2.03 -1.44 -8.48
CA PRO A 55 -1.84 -2.89 -8.38
C PRO A 55 -0.41 -3.27 -7.96
N PHE A 56 -0.18 -4.57 -7.82
CA PHE A 56 1.16 -5.15 -7.77
C PHE A 56 1.78 -5.20 -9.18
N THR A 57 3.11 -5.29 -9.27
CA THR A 57 3.85 -5.28 -10.54
C THR A 57 3.41 -6.39 -11.49
N TRP A 58 3.08 -7.57 -10.98
CA TRP A 58 2.61 -8.71 -11.78
C TRP A 58 1.19 -8.57 -12.31
N GLU A 59 0.40 -7.62 -11.79
CA GLU A 59 -0.96 -7.31 -12.26
C GLU A 59 -0.97 -6.13 -13.26
N LEU A 60 0.19 -5.48 -13.51
CA LEU A 60 0.29 -4.40 -14.48
C LEU A 60 -0.07 -4.89 -15.89
N ASN A 61 -1.01 -4.21 -16.50
CA ASN A 61 -1.48 -4.43 -17.87
C ASN A 61 -1.86 -3.11 -18.56
N GLU A 62 -2.32 -3.16 -19.81
CA GLU A 62 -2.68 -1.99 -20.63
C GLU A 62 -3.79 -1.10 -20.03
N LEU A 63 -4.56 -1.63 -19.09
CA LEU A 63 -5.64 -0.92 -18.38
C LEU A 63 -5.19 -0.35 -17.03
N SER A 64 -3.91 -0.50 -16.66
CA SER A 64 -3.39 0.10 -15.43
C SER A 64 -3.47 1.61 -15.51
N TYR A 65 -3.87 2.23 -14.42
CA TYR A 65 -4.09 3.67 -14.39
C TYR A 65 -2.78 4.46 -14.51
N ASP A 66 -2.79 5.45 -15.39
CA ASP A 66 -1.77 6.49 -15.44
C ASP A 66 -2.24 7.71 -14.67
N GLY A 67 -1.30 8.38 -14.00
CA GLY A 67 -1.60 9.52 -13.16
C GLY A 67 -0.45 9.91 -12.27
N ILE A 68 -0.58 11.09 -11.67
CA ILE A 68 0.40 11.67 -10.76
C ILE A 68 -0.26 11.86 -9.41
N LEU A 69 0.45 11.45 -8.37
CA LEU A 69 0.04 11.66 -6.98
C LEU A 69 0.16 13.15 -6.63
N GLN A 70 -0.94 13.75 -6.15
CA GLN A 70 -1.02 15.19 -5.87
C GLN A 70 -1.30 15.47 -4.39
N PRO A 71 -0.85 16.61 -3.86
CA PRO A 71 -1.26 17.07 -2.53
C PRO A 71 -2.79 17.10 -2.38
N GLY A 72 -3.28 16.69 -1.21
CA GLY A 72 -4.70 16.59 -0.90
C GLY A 72 -5.35 15.25 -1.25
N MET A 73 -4.70 14.39 -2.05
CA MET A 73 -5.15 13.00 -2.22
C MET A 73 -4.98 12.23 -0.91
N VAL A 74 -5.89 11.30 -0.65
CA VAL A 74 -5.81 10.38 0.49
C VAL A 74 -5.84 8.96 -0.04
N LEU A 75 -4.90 8.14 0.42
CA LEU A 75 -4.76 6.74 0.02
C LEU A 75 -4.89 5.83 1.24
N CYS A 76 -5.52 4.67 1.06
CA CYS A 76 -5.25 3.51 1.90
C CYS A 76 -4.01 2.80 1.36
N VAL A 77 -3.01 2.58 2.22
CA VAL A 77 -1.82 1.78 1.92
C VAL A 77 -2.03 0.39 2.47
N GLU A 78 -2.09 -0.59 1.58
CA GLU A 78 -2.59 -1.92 1.87
C GLU A 78 -1.47 -2.94 2.07
N SER A 79 -1.63 -3.82 3.06
CA SER A 79 -0.78 -5.00 3.19
C SER A 79 -1.58 -6.19 3.69
N TYR A 80 -1.55 -7.27 2.92
CA TYR A 80 -1.85 -8.62 3.42
C TYR A 80 -0.66 -9.52 3.09
N VAL A 81 -0.12 -10.18 4.10
CA VAL A 81 0.97 -11.15 3.92
C VAL A 81 0.65 -12.42 4.71
N GLY A 82 0.45 -13.53 4.00
CA GLY A 82 0.28 -14.87 4.58
C GLY A 82 0.99 -15.91 3.71
N ARG A 83 1.59 -16.94 4.31
CA ARG A 83 2.31 -17.95 3.51
C ARG A 83 1.32 -18.82 2.70
N ARG A 84 1.73 -19.22 1.50
CA ARG A 84 0.92 -20.13 0.66
C ARG A 84 0.87 -21.56 1.19
N ASP A 85 1.91 -22.01 1.89
CA ASP A 85 2.01 -23.35 2.49
C ASP A 85 1.17 -23.53 3.77
N GLY A 86 0.52 -22.46 4.25
CA GLY A 86 -0.45 -22.49 5.33
C GLY A 86 -0.09 -21.58 6.52
N GLY A 87 -0.91 -21.66 7.56
CA GLY A 87 -0.79 -20.81 8.74
C GLY A 87 -1.51 -19.46 8.63
N PRO A 88 -1.40 -18.61 9.65
CA PRO A 88 -2.06 -17.30 9.68
C PRO A 88 -1.37 -16.30 8.74
N GLY A 89 -2.16 -15.38 8.19
CA GLY A 89 -1.67 -14.16 7.55
C GLY A 89 -2.01 -12.93 8.39
N ALA A 90 -1.36 -11.80 8.09
CA ALA A 90 -1.65 -10.52 8.72
C ALA A 90 -2.15 -9.52 7.67
N LYS A 91 -3.28 -8.86 7.95
CA LYS A 91 -3.77 -7.66 7.21
C LYS A 91 -3.43 -6.44 8.04
N LEU A 92 -2.78 -5.46 7.44
CA LEU A 92 -2.56 -4.13 7.98
C LEU A 92 -2.88 -3.11 6.89
N GLU A 93 -3.36 -1.94 7.30
CA GLU A 93 -3.78 -0.88 6.40
C GLU A 93 -3.71 0.45 7.14
N GLU A 94 -3.18 1.47 6.48
CA GLU A 94 -3.08 2.82 7.03
C GLU A 94 -3.63 3.83 6.02
N GLN A 95 -4.39 4.81 6.52
CA GLN A 95 -4.89 5.90 5.69
C GLN A 95 -3.89 7.06 5.74
N VAL A 96 -3.47 7.52 4.56
CA VAL A 96 -2.37 8.47 4.38
C VAL A 96 -2.81 9.64 3.51
N LEU A 97 -2.64 10.85 4.03
CA LEU A 97 -2.79 12.10 3.29
C LEU A 97 -1.49 12.42 2.56
N ILE A 98 -1.58 12.77 1.28
CA ILE A 98 -0.46 13.35 0.53
C ILE A 98 -0.42 14.84 0.81
N THR A 99 0.73 15.31 1.29
CA THR A 99 0.96 16.73 1.61
C THR A 99 1.77 17.39 0.52
N GLU A 100 1.98 18.71 0.63
CA GLU A 100 2.81 19.48 -0.32
C GLU A 100 4.27 19.01 -0.42
N THR A 101 4.77 18.27 0.58
CA THR A 101 6.19 17.89 0.66
C THR A 101 6.42 16.40 0.97
N GLY A 102 5.36 15.60 1.06
CA GLY A 102 5.46 14.19 1.44
C GLY A 102 4.11 13.61 1.81
N TYR A 103 4.01 12.99 2.98
CA TYR A 103 2.80 12.32 3.46
C TYR A 103 2.56 12.56 4.96
N GLU A 104 1.31 12.37 5.39
CA GLU A 104 0.89 12.32 6.79
C GLU A 104 0.04 11.07 7.02
N VAL A 105 0.41 10.24 7.99
CA VAL A 105 -0.40 9.08 8.40
C VAL A 105 -1.55 9.58 9.29
N LEU A 106 -2.79 9.39 8.83
CA LEU A 106 -4.00 9.84 9.51
C LEU A 106 -4.49 8.84 10.56
N SER A 107 -4.25 7.55 10.30
CA SER A 107 -4.56 6.45 11.21
C SER A 107 -3.70 6.53 12.47
N LYS A 108 -4.33 6.39 13.64
CA LYS A 108 -3.68 6.48 14.96
C LYS A 108 -3.84 5.21 15.80
N TYR A 109 -4.50 4.20 15.24
CA TYR A 109 -4.75 2.97 15.96
C TYR A 109 -3.43 2.22 16.16
N PRO A 110 -3.09 1.78 17.38
CA PRO A 110 -1.81 1.15 17.62
C PRO A 110 -1.75 -0.25 16.99
N PHE A 111 -0.57 -0.59 16.48
CA PHE A 111 -0.27 -1.97 16.11
C PHE A 111 -0.09 -2.86 17.35
N GLU A 112 -0.42 -4.14 17.20
CA GLU A 112 -0.22 -5.14 18.26
C GLU A 112 1.27 -5.43 18.46
N LYS A 113 1.84 -4.87 19.55
CA LYS A 113 3.27 -4.92 19.85
C LYS A 113 3.81 -6.33 19.99
N HIS A 114 3.01 -7.30 20.41
CA HIS A 114 3.43 -8.70 20.52
C HIS A 114 3.66 -9.36 19.15
N LEU A 115 2.96 -8.90 18.10
CA LEU A 115 3.09 -9.42 16.74
C LEU A 115 4.16 -8.69 15.91
N LEU A 116 4.72 -7.59 16.43
CA LEU A 116 5.75 -6.80 15.74
C LEU A 116 7.19 -7.20 16.08
N ARG A 117 7.38 -8.03 17.10
CA ARG A 117 8.71 -8.48 17.57
C ARG A 117 9.26 -9.63 16.74
#